data_AF-A0A0K0Y4P5-F1
#
_entry.id   AF-A0A0K0Y4P5-F1
#
_cell.length_a   1.000
_cell.length_b   1.000
_cell.length_c   1.000
_cell.angle_alpha   90.00
_cell.angle_beta   90.00
_cell.angle_gamma   90.00
#
_symmetry.space_group_name_H-M   'P 1'
#
loop_
_entity.id
_entity.type
_entity.pdbx_description
1 polymer ?
#
loop_
_entity_poly.entity_id
_entity_poly.type
_entity_poly.pdbx_seq_one_letter_code
_entity_poly.pdbx_strand_id
1 'polypeptide(L)'
;MTDHTNFTAIVNASDTLASRLAELSERAITDARAQGVTIEPADVLDIREIRLATMGAPLDEEAYQRELRELPALSDVARKAAIADGDEDARAAAVAELDKITTDAAHARSTDARARKLARARDLGVTTAPVGEADDRNEKIRLLSEMSDHQARLRMARKWGLL
;
A
#
# COMPACT_ATOMS: atom_id res chain seq x y z
N MET A 1 -9.84 -4.44 -11.42
CA MET A 1 -11.30 -4.67 -11.28
C MET A 1 -11.64 -5.89 -12.09
N THR A 2 -11.88 -6.99 -11.41
CA THR A 2 -12.39 -8.22 -12.03
C THR A 2 -13.87 -8.00 -12.35
N ASP A 3 -14.27 -8.26 -13.59
CA ASP A 3 -15.69 -8.10 -13.99
C ASP A 3 -16.48 -9.34 -13.58
N HIS A 4 -17.36 -9.18 -12.57
CA HIS A 4 -18.21 -10.25 -12.03
C HIS A 4 -19.64 -10.20 -12.57
N THR A 5 -19.88 -9.52 -13.70
CA THR A 5 -21.23 -9.30 -14.27
C THR A 5 -21.98 -10.62 -14.52
N ASN A 6 -21.32 -11.63 -15.06
CA ASN A 6 -21.96 -12.93 -15.35
C ASN A 6 -22.37 -13.66 -14.06
N PHE A 7 -21.53 -13.65 -13.03
CA PHE A 7 -21.85 -14.24 -11.74
C PHE A 7 -23.02 -13.52 -11.09
N THR A 8 -22.98 -12.19 -11.08
CA THR A 8 -24.04 -11.34 -10.51
C THR A 8 -25.37 -11.55 -11.24
N ALA A 9 -25.36 -11.71 -12.56
CA ALA A 9 -26.55 -12.03 -13.34
C ALA A 9 -27.15 -13.39 -12.98
N ILE A 10 -26.31 -14.42 -12.75
CA ILE A 10 -26.75 -15.75 -12.33
C ILE A 10 -27.36 -15.71 -10.93
N VAL A 11 -26.71 -15.01 -10.00
CA VAL A 11 -27.19 -14.88 -8.61
C VAL A 11 -28.52 -14.13 -8.56
N ASN A 12 -28.64 -13.01 -9.30
CA ASN A 12 -29.86 -12.21 -9.34
C ASN A 12 -31.03 -12.91 -10.03
N ALA A 13 -30.78 -13.98 -10.80
CA ALA A 13 -31.83 -14.80 -11.40
C ALA A 13 -32.46 -15.80 -10.41
N SER A 14 -31.94 -15.91 -9.18
CA SER A 14 -32.43 -16.85 -8.16
C SER A 14 -32.36 -16.25 -6.76
N ASP A 15 -33.52 -16.05 -6.14
CA ASP A 15 -33.63 -15.54 -4.77
C ASP A 15 -32.87 -16.41 -3.75
N THR A 16 -32.75 -17.70 -4.03
CA THR A 16 -32.00 -18.63 -3.17
C THR A 16 -30.50 -18.35 -3.21
N LEU A 17 -29.96 -18.09 -4.41
CA LEU A 17 -28.54 -17.76 -4.57
C LEU A 17 -28.24 -16.37 -4.02
N ALA A 18 -29.14 -15.40 -4.24
CA ALA A 18 -29.01 -14.05 -3.69
C ALA A 18 -28.99 -14.06 -2.16
N SER A 19 -29.86 -14.85 -1.52
CA SER A 19 -29.89 -14.99 -0.06
C SER A 19 -28.59 -15.61 0.48
N ARG A 20 -28.09 -16.68 -0.16
CA ARG A 20 -26.81 -17.30 0.23
C ARG A 20 -25.63 -16.35 0.08
N LEU A 21 -25.58 -15.59 -1.02
CA LEU A 21 -24.53 -14.62 -1.23
C LEU A 21 -24.58 -13.54 -0.15
N ALA A 22 -25.76 -13.06 0.21
CA ALA A 22 -25.93 -12.06 1.27
C ALA A 22 -25.40 -12.57 2.61
N GLU A 23 -25.78 -13.78 3.03
CA GLU A 23 -25.29 -14.40 4.27
C GLU A 23 -23.76 -14.57 4.27
N LEU A 24 -23.18 -15.06 3.17
CA LEU A 24 -21.73 -15.22 3.04
C LEU A 24 -21.00 -13.87 3.00
N SER A 25 -21.63 -12.84 2.43
CA SER A 25 -21.05 -11.50 2.36
C SER A 25 -21.06 -10.82 3.73
N GLU A 26 -22.15 -10.94 4.48
CA GLU A 26 -22.22 -10.46 5.87
C GLU A 26 -21.18 -11.14 6.75
N ARG A 27 -21.00 -12.46 6.57
CA ARG A 27 -19.95 -13.20 7.26
C ARG A 27 -18.56 -12.67 6.90
N ALA A 28 -18.25 -12.49 5.62
CA ALA A 28 -16.95 -11.99 5.19
C ALA A 28 -16.64 -10.57 5.67
N ILE A 29 -17.65 -9.69 5.65
CA ILE A 29 -17.53 -8.32 6.19
C ILE A 29 -17.29 -8.36 7.70
N THR A 30 -17.95 -9.27 8.42
CA THR A 30 -17.79 -9.43 9.87
C THR A 30 -16.40 -9.96 10.21
N ASP A 31 -15.92 -10.97 9.49
CA ASP A 31 -14.61 -11.57 9.69
C ASP A 31 -13.48 -10.58 9.34
N ALA A 32 -13.64 -9.79 8.28
CA ALA A 32 -12.71 -8.70 7.96
C ALA A 32 -12.71 -7.61 9.04
N ARG A 33 -13.89 -7.25 9.59
CA ARG A 33 -14.00 -6.27 10.67
C ARG A 33 -13.34 -6.75 11.95
N ALA A 34 -13.41 -8.03 12.26
CA ALA A 34 -12.69 -8.63 13.39
C ALA A 34 -11.16 -8.50 13.23
N GLN A 35 -10.67 -8.45 11.99
CA GLN A 35 -9.28 -8.21 11.64
C GLN A 35 -8.94 -6.70 11.49
N GLY A 36 -9.88 -5.81 11.82
CA GLY A 36 -9.67 -4.35 11.81
C GLY A 36 -9.89 -3.69 10.45
N VAL A 37 -10.50 -4.37 9.47
CA VAL A 37 -10.67 -3.87 8.10
C VAL A 37 -12.13 -3.82 7.71
N THR A 38 -12.52 -2.79 6.97
CA THR A 38 -13.83 -2.71 6.33
C THR A 38 -13.64 -3.00 4.85
N ILE A 39 -14.32 -4.03 4.35
CA ILE A 39 -14.36 -4.39 2.93
C ILE A 39 -15.75 -4.06 2.38
N GLU A 40 -15.83 -3.70 1.09
CA GLU A 40 -17.12 -3.48 0.43
C GLU A 40 -17.72 -4.79 -0.08
N PRO A 41 -19.04 -4.87 -0.30
CA PRO A 41 -19.68 -6.05 -0.89
C PRO A 41 -19.09 -6.44 -2.25
N ALA A 42 -18.55 -5.48 -3.00
CA ALA A 42 -17.88 -5.74 -4.26
C ALA A 42 -16.56 -6.53 -4.08
N ASP A 43 -15.80 -6.26 -3.00
CA ASP A 43 -14.54 -6.94 -2.71
C ASP A 43 -14.76 -8.40 -2.28
N VAL A 44 -15.90 -8.69 -1.64
CA VAL A 44 -16.32 -10.06 -1.31
C VAL A 44 -16.39 -10.93 -2.56
N LEU A 45 -16.79 -10.33 -3.69
CA LEU A 45 -16.86 -11.05 -4.96
C LEU A 45 -15.50 -11.46 -5.48
N ASP A 46 -14.38 -10.90 -5.03
CA ASP A 46 -13.05 -11.35 -5.45
C ASP A 46 -12.66 -12.68 -4.77
N ILE A 47 -13.28 -13.03 -3.64
CA ILE A 47 -13.09 -14.31 -2.94
C ILE A 47 -13.77 -15.43 -3.74
N ARG A 48 -12.95 -16.33 -4.28
CA ARG A 48 -13.39 -17.46 -5.11
C ARG A 48 -14.21 -18.45 -4.29
N GLU A 49 -13.80 -18.74 -3.06
CA GLU A 49 -14.54 -19.69 -2.21
C GLU A 49 -15.96 -19.21 -1.89
N ILE A 50 -16.19 -17.90 -1.74
CA ILE A 50 -17.55 -17.36 -1.56
C ILE A 50 -18.39 -17.55 -2.82
N ARG A 51 -17.81 -17.32 -4.01
CA ARG A 51 -18.52 -17.57 -5.28
C ARG A 51 -18.89 -19.05 -5.42
N LEU A 52 -17.98 -19.96 -5.09
CA LEU A 52 -18.23 -21.41 -5.14
C LEU A 52 -19.29 -21.85 -4.13
N ALA A 53 -19.20 -21.37 -2.89
CA ALA A 53 -20.16 -21.67 -1.83
C ALA A 53 -21.56 -21.11 -2.16
N THR A 54 -21.63 -19.92 -2.76
CA THR A 54 -22.89 -19.35 -3.27
C THR A 54 -23.56 -20.29 -4.28
N MET A 55 -22.77 -20.88 -5.17
CA MET A 55 -23.24 -21.85 -6.18
C MET A 55 -23.57 -23.23 -5.60
N GLY A 56 -23.40 -23.45 -4.29
CA GLY A 56 -23.78 -24.67 -3.58
C GLY A 56 -22.63 -25.64 -3.31
N ALA A 57 -21.37 -25.26 -3.57
CA ALA A 57 -20.23 -26.04 -3.11
C ALA A 57 -20.07 -25.94 -1.58
N PRO A 58 -19.49 -26.94 -0.90
CA PRO A 58 -19.10 -26.78 0.50
C PRO A 58 -18.04 -25.69 0.62
N LEU A 59 -18.15 -24.85 1.66
CA LEU A 59 -17.15 -23.81 1.93
C LEU A 59 -15.89 -24.46 2.51
N ASP A 60 -14.77 -24.31 1.81
CA ASP A 60 -13.45 -24.62 2.35
C ASP A 60 -12.98 -23.44 3.23
N GLU A 61 -13.04 -23.63 4.55
CA GLU A 61 -12.70 -22.59 5.52
C GLU A 61 -11.23 -22.17 5.44
N GLU A 62 -10.31 -23.09 5.15
CA GLU A 62 -8.88 -22.76 5.05
C GLU A 62 -8.60 -21.92 3.81
N ALA A 63 -9.18 -22.30 2.69
CA ALA A 63 -9.06 -21.55 1.44
C ALA A 63 -9.74 -20.18 1.55
N TYR A 64 -10.92 -20.12 2.16
CA TYR A 64 -11.65 -18.88 2.43
C TYR A 64 -10.83 -17.90 3.27
N GLN A 65 -10.30 -18.34 4.41
CA GLN A 65 -9.52 -17.47 5.29
C GLN A 65 -8.20 -16.99 4.64
N ARG A 66 -7.59 -17.82 3.79
CA ARG A 66 -6.42 -17.42 3.00
C ARG A 66 -6.79 -16.34 1.99
N GLU A 67 -7.83 -16.55 1.18
CA GLU A 67 -8.29 -15.59 0.18
C GLU A 67 -8.77 -14.28 0.83
N LEU A 68 -9.40 -14.34 2.01
CA LEU A 68 -9.80 -13.16 2.77
C LEU A 68 -8.59 -12.30 3.15
N ARG A 69 -7.50 -12.90 3.66
CA ARG A 69 -6.27 -12.18 4.03
C ARG A 69 -5.51 -11.61 2.83
N GLU A 70 -5.67 -12.24 1.66
CA GLU A 70 -5.06 -11.78 0.40
C GLU A 70 -5.76 -10.54 -0.18
N LEU A 71 -6.96 -10.17 0.33
CA LEU A 71 -7.63 -8.95 -0.10
C LEU A 71 -6.74 -7.72 0.12
N PRO A 72 -6.66 -6.79 -0.84
CA PRO A 72 -5.76 -5.64 -0.75
C PRO A 72 -5.93 -4.81 0.53
N ALA A 73 -7.17 -4.61 0.97
CA ALA A 73 -7.50 -3.85 2.18
C ALA A 73 -6.94 -4.52 3.46
N LEU A 74 -6.96 -5.85 3.52
CA LEU A 74 -6.39 -6.63 4.63
C LEU A 74 -4.87 -6.73 4.54
N SER A 75 -4.33 -6.85 3.33
CA SER A 75 -2.88 -6.85 3.09
C SER A 75 -2.21 -5.54 3.55
N ASP A 76 -2.83 -4.39 3.26
CA ASP A 76 -2.30 -3.09 3.68
C ASP A 76 -2.39 -2.89 5.20
N VAL A 77 -3.46 -3.35 5.84
CA VAL A 77 -3.60 -3.27 7.31
C VAL A 77 -2.66 -4.23 8.02
N ALA A 78 -2.49 -5.45 7.52
CA ALA A 78 -1.50 -6.39 8.03
C ALA A 78 -0.08 -5.83 7.89
N ARG A 79 0.22 -5.16 6.78
CA ARG A 79 1.49 -4.47 6.57
C ARG A 79 1.71 -3.31 7.54
N LYS A 80 0.68 -2.48 7.77
CA LYS A 80 0.72 -1.39 8.77
C LYS A 80 0.93 -1.95 10.19
N ALA A 81 0.25 -3.05 10.54
CA ALA A 81 0.41 -3.72 11.82
C ALA A 81 1.82 -4.30 12.00
N ALA A 82 2.37 -4.98 10.98
CA ALA A 82 3.75 -5.50 11.02
C ALA A 82 4.79 -4.37 11.19
N ILE A 83 4.60 -3.24 10.50
CA ILE A 83 5.46 -2.05 10.66
C ILE A 83 5.33 -1.47 12.08
N ALA A 84 4.12 -1.44 12.65
CA ALA A 84 3.88 -0.94 14.00
C ALA A 84 4.48 -1.86 15.09
N ASP A 85 4.46 -3.17 14.88
CA ASP A 85 5.07 -4.18 15.76
C ASP A 85 6.60 -4.22 15.64
N GLY A 86 7.19 -3.45 14.72
CA GLY A 86 8.63 -3.28 14.60
C GLY A 86 9.33 -4.33 13.72
N ASP A 87 8.59 -4.98 12.82
CA ASP A 87 9.17 -5.89 11.82
C ASP A 87 10.07 -5.11 10.85
N GLU A 88 11.38 -5.35 10.93
CA GLU A 88 12.40 -4.68 10.12
C GLU A 88 12.27 -5.03 8.63
N ASP A 89 11.86 -6.26 8.29
CA ASP A 89 11.71 -6.72 6.92
C ASP A 89 10.47 -6.09 6.27
N ALA A 90 9.36 -6.01 7.02
CA ALA A 90 8.15 -5.32 6.57
C ALA A 90 8.41 -3.82 6.35
N ARG A 91 9.21 -3.20 7.23
CA ARG A 91 9.61 -1.79 7.11
C ARG A 91 10.54 -1.57 5.92
N ALA A 92 11.53 -2.45 5.70
CA ALA A 92 12.43 -2.39 4.55
C ALA A 92 11.69 -2.55 3.22
N ALA A 93 10.74 -3.49 3.15
CA ALA A 93 9.89 -3.69 1.97
C ALA A 93 9.04 -2.45 1.66
N ALA A 94 8.45 -1.83 2.69
CA ALA A 94 7.68 -0.59 2.54
C ALA A 94 8.54 0.59 2.06
N VAL A 95 9.76 0.74 2.58
CA VAL A 95 10.73 1.76 2.12
C VAL A 95 11.13 1.52 0.67
N ALA A 96 11.42 0.27 0.28
CA ALA A 96 11.77 -0.08 -1.09
C ALA A 96 10.63 0.24 -2.08
N GLU A 97 9.37 0.04 -1.68
CA GLU A 97 8.21 0.43 -2.48
C GLU A 97 8.08 1.95 -2.63
N LEU A 98 8.34 2.71 -1.55
CA LEU A 98 8.37 4.17 -1.58
C LEU A 98 9.50 4.72 -2.46
N ASP A 99 10.63 4.02 -2.52
CA ASP A 99 11.77 4.40 -3.36
C ASP A 99 11.53 4.15 -4.86
N LYS A 100 10.70 3.14 -5.20
CA LYS A 100 10.23 2.89 -6.58
C LYS A 100 9.43 4.05 -7.16
N ILE A 101 8.64 4.74 -6.32
CA ILE A 101 7.87 5.94 -6.72
C ILE A 101 8.80 7.08 -7.16
N THR A 102 10.01 7.12 -6.61
CA THR A 102 11.03 8.14 -6.94
C THR A 102 11.99 7.75 -8.06
N THR A 103 12.10 6.47 -8.41
CA THR A 103 13.05 5.99 -9.45
C THR A 103 12.49 6.09 -10.88
N ASP A 104 11.19 6.32 -11.04
CA ASP A 104 10.65 6.69 -12.35
C ASP A 104 11.21 8.06 -12.76
N ALA A 105 12.09 8.07 -13.76
CA ALA A 105 12.86 9.24 -14.19
C ALA A 105 11.99 10.46 -14.59
N ALA A 106 10.71 10.23 -14.90
CA ALA A 106 9.71 11.27 -15.16
C ALA A 106 9.21 11.98 -13.88
N HIS A 107 9.24 11.30 -12.74
CA HIS A 107 8.63 11.76 -11.47
C HIS A 107 9.65 12.29 -10.47
N ALA A 108 10.92 11.88 -10.55
CA ALA A 108 11.98 12.26 -9.61
C ALA A 108 12.19 13.80 -9.44
N ARG A 109 11.78 14.60 -10.43
CA ARG A 109 11.93 16.08 -10.42
C ARG A 109 10.63 16.83 -10.14
N SER A 110 9.50 16.15 -10.00
CA SER A 110 8.20 16.79 -9.75
C SER A 110 7.93 16.91 -8.25
N THR A 111 7.51 18.10 -7.81
CA THR A 111 7.02 18.36 -6.45
C THR A 111 5.88 17.41 -6.06
N ASP A 112 5.09 16.97 -7.03
CA ASP A 112 3.98 16.04 -6.83
C ASP A 112 4.44 14.64 -6.43
N ALA A 113 5.55 14.15 -6.98
CA ALA A 113 6.08 12.83 -6.64
C ALA A 113 6.59 12.80 -5.19
N ARG A 114 7.22 13.89 -4.75
CA ARG A 114 7.69 14.05 -3.36
C ARG A 114 6.50 14.15 -2.40
N ALA A 115 5.44 14.86 -2.76
CA ALA A 115 4.21 14.94 -1.98
C ALA A 115 3.50 13.57 -1.87
N ARG A 116 3.41 12.81 -2.97
CA ARG A 116 2.82 11.46 -2.98
C ARG A 116 3.62 10.47 -2.13
N LYS A 117 4.96 10.50 -2.20
CA LYS A 117 5.83 9.68 -1.33
C LYS A 117 5.63 10.01 0.14
N LEU A 118 5.60 11.31 0.48
CA LEU A 118 5.41 11.77 1.87
C LEU A 118 4.03 11.41 2.41
N ALA A 119 2.97 11.51 1.59
CA ALA A 119 1.62 11.11 1.96
C ALA A 119 1.52 9.59 2.18
N ARG A 120 2.12 8.78 1.28
CA ARG A 120 2.11 7.32 1.38
C ARG A 120 2.96 6.79 2.55
N ALA A 121 4.09 7.43 2.84
CA ALA A 121 4.90 7.11 4.01
C ALA A 121 4.15 7.37 5.32
N ARG A 122 3.44 8.51 5.42
CA ARG A 122 2.58 8.81 6.58
C ARG A 122 1.45 7.80 6.74
N ASP A 123 0.80 7.43 5.64
CA ASP A 123 -0.32 6.47 5.69
C ASP A 123 0.13 5.07 6.14
N LEU A 124 1.35 4.65 5.78
CA LEU A 124 1.94 3.38 6.18
C LEU A 124 2.51 3.38 7.62
N GLY A 125 2.45 4.50 8.33
CA GLY A 125 3.08 4.62 9.67
C GLY A 125 4.61 4.56 9.64
N VAL A 126 5.20 4.51 8.44
CA VAL A 126 6.65 4.61 8.27
C VAL A 126 6.98 6.08 8.49
N THR A 127 7.51 6.41 9.68
CA THR A 127 8.33 7.60 9.86
C THR A 127 9.56 7.42 8.98
N THR A 128 9.41 7.64 7.67
CA THR A 128 10.53 8.01 6.85
C THR A 128 10.92 9.38 7.36
N ALA A 129 11.84 9.43 8.34
CA ALA A 129 12.79 10.53 8.34
C ALA A 129 13.24 10.67 6.88
N PRO A 130 13.21 11.87 6.29
CA PRO A 130 13.61 12.04 4.90
C PRO A 130 14.97 11.39 4.73
N VAL A 131 15.00 10.28 3.99
CA VAL A 131 16.26 9.61 3.65
C VAL A 131 16.97 10.58 2.71
N GLY A 132 17.97 11.25 3.25
CA GLY A 132 18.80 12.24 2.58
C GLY A 132 18.65 13.62 3.18
N GLU A 133 19.46 13.94 4.20
CA GLU A 133 19.95 15.31 4.41
C GLU A 133 21.12 15.43 5.38
N ALA A 134 21.38 14.46 6.27
CA ALA A 134 22.55 14.54 7.17
C ALA A 134 23.87 14.24 6.45
N ASP A 135 23.96 13.09 5.77
CA ASP A 135 25.18 12.70 5.04
C ASP A 135 25.39 13.57 3.79
N ASP A 136 24.32 13.86 3.04
CA ASP A 136 24.38 14.67 1.81
C ASP A 136 24.76 16.14 2.11
N ARG A 137 24.38 16.69 3.28
CA ARG A 137 24.79 18.04 3.69
C ARG A 137 26.26 18.10 4.10
N ASN A 138 26.72 17.15 4.91
CA ASN A 138 28.12 17.09 5.34
C ASN A 138 29.06 16.85 4.14
N GLU A 139 28.64 16.02 3.19
CA GLU A 139 29.38 15.77 1.96
C GLU A 139 29.41 16.99 1.03
N LYS A 140 28.29 17.71 0.89
CA LYS A 140 28.25 19.00 0.17
C LYS A 140 29.12 20.06 0.83
N ILE A 141 29.15 20.14 2.16
CA ILE A 141 30.03 21.07 2.89
C ILE A 141 31.50 20.69 2.68
N ARG A 142 31.82 19.40 2.69
CA ARG A 142 33.17 18.90 2.41
C ARG A 142 33.60 19.24 0.97
N LEU A 143 32.76 18.99 -0.02
CA LEU A 143 33.00 19.35 -1.42
C LEU A 143 33.22 20.87 -1.58
N LEU A 144 32.43 21.71 -0.90
CA LEU A 144 32.65 23.15 -0.90
C LEU A 144 33.96 23.56 -0.22
N SER A 145 34.43 22.80 0.77
CA SER A 145 35.72 23.07 1.45
C SER A 145 36.94 22.72 0.59
N GLU A 146 36.78 21.78 -0.35
CA GLU A 146 37.83 21.35 -1.29
C GLU A 146 37.93 22.27 -2.53
N MET A 147 36.94 23.15 -2.75
CA MET A 147 36.94 24.13 -3.85
C MET A 147 37.80 25.35 -3.50
N SER A 148 38.84 25.60 -4.31
CA SER A 148 39.75 26.75 -4.16
C SER A 148 39.18 28.08 -4.66
N ASP A 149 38.30 28.04 -5.67
CA ASP A 149 37.65 29.24 -6.20
C ASP A 149 36.46 29.68 -5.33
N HIS A 150 36.61 30.83 -4.68
CA HIS A 150 35.63 31.42 -3.77
C HIS A 150 34.29 31.75 -4.47
N GLN A 151 34.32 32.18 -5.73
CA GLN A 151 33.11 32.56 -6.46
C GLN A 151 32.32 31.32 -6.89
N ALA A 152 33.02 30.29 -7.35
CA ALA A 152 32.41 28.99 -7.66
C ALA A 152 31.80 28.35 -6.40
N ARG A 153 32.49 28.42 -5.26
CA ARG A 153 32.00 27.94 -3.97
C ARG A 153 30.70 28.63 -3.53
N LEU A 154 30.64 29.96 -3.60
CA LEU A 154 29.43 30.70 -3.23
C LEU A 154 28.24 30.41 -4.15
N ARG A 155 28.48 30.27 -5.46
CA ARG A 155 27.44 29.90 -6.43
C ARG A 155 26.90 28.50 -6.15
N MET A 156 27.78 27.55 -5.85
CA MET A 156 27.39 26.17 -5.53
C MET A 156 26.68 26.07 -4.18
N ALA A 157 27.13 26.80 -3.17
CA ALA A 157 26.46 26.87 -1.86
C ALA A 157 25.03 27.41 -1.95
N ARG A 158 24.80 28.47 -2.75
CA ARG A 158 23.44 28.98 -3.04
C ARG A 158 22.60 27.98 -3.84
N LYS A 159 23.19 27.35 -4.86
CA LYS A 159 22.51 26.33 -5.68
C LYS A 159 22.06 25.13 -4.85
N TRP A 160 22.80 24.79 -3.79
CA TRP A 160 22.49 23.70 -2.87
C TRP A 160 21.68 24.12 -1.63
N GLY A 161 21.29 25.40 -1.50
CA GLY A 161 20.45 25.88 -0.39
C GLY A 161 21.16 25.86 0.98
N LEU A 162 22.48 25.95 0.99
CA LEU A 162 23.30 25.95 2.22
C LEU A 162 23.57 27.36 2.77
N LEU A 163 23.10 28.38 2.06
CA LEU A 163 23.18 29.82 2.37
C LEU A 163 21.84 30.48 2.07
#